data_AF-A0A015K497-F1
#
_entry.id   AF-A0A015K497-F1
#
_cell.length_a   1.000
_cell.length_b   1.000
_cell.length_c   1.000
_cell.angle_alpha   90.00
_cell.angle_beta   90.00
_cell.angle_gamma   90.00
#
_symmetry.space_group_name_H-M   'P 1'
#
loop_
_entity.id
_entity.type
_entity.pdbx_description
1 polymer ?
#
loop_
_entity_poly.entity_id
_entity_poly.type
_entity_poly.pdbx_seq_one_letter_code
_entity_poly.pdbx_strand_id
1 'polypeptide(L)'
;MKTKVRIKSRVVHDTLHNRDIIEMFHGILGTNDESISLHVVYPKYETLCSLSTKFIEILNVLYRSSVLSKFDDSTKERLGGYVQELRELSHLTFTAPDIRPYLPELPLQLNMTLGVEDFSKVPPPYWRTIPEDLPVDKKEPFLTGNAGLSYAPLPNLPGLNFKQIYISTRLDENDRRLLLLVLHKLLVCSYDVYKLASSPDVNVDEFVEVIKTSIEEVRRHLPRCEMAFDKILTSVDTFKENFEKYYHDYIVSNNPTSIMENFIFDVSKTSDLSPDMTRQFQQIIAYYRKLAPLQTADPRLQNLFHHVDKNIQELERNKFTMSETSTC
;
A
#
# COMPACT_ATOMS: atom_id res chain seq x y z
N MET A 1 -58.87 5.69 -16.17
CA MET A 1 -57.92 4.90 -16.99
C MET A 1 -56.51 5.15 -16.45
N LYS A 2 -55.86 4.16 -15.82
CA LYS A 2 -54.48 4.28 -15.31
C LYS A 2 -53.54 3.58 -16.29
N THR A 3 -52.73 4.37 -16.98
CA THR A 3 -51.77 3.88 -17.98
C THR A 3 -50.59 3.23 -17.25
N LYS A 4 -50.49 1.89 -17.37
CA LYS A 4 -49.40 1.10 -16.79
C LYS A 4 -48.15 1.33 -17.65
N VAL A 5 -47.21 2.15 -17.15
CA VAL A 5 -45.92 2.40 -17.81
C VAL A 5 -45.13 1.08 -17.82
N ARG A 6 -44.92 0.54 -19.02
CA ARG A 6 -44.18 -0.70 -19.26
C ARG A 6 -42.70 -0.35 -19.35
N ILE A 7 -41.99 -0.37 -18.23
CA ILE A 7 -40.53 -0.25 -18.20
C ILE A 7 -39.98 -1.46 -18.97
N LYS A 8 -39.24 -1.20 -20.06
CA LYS A 8 -38.63 -2.25 -20.89
C LYS A 8 -37.59 -3.00 -20.05
N SER A 9 -37.88 -4.26 -19.68
CA SER A 9 -37.07 -5.09 -18.77
C SER A 9 -35.67 -5.45 -19.28
N ARG A 10 -35.30 -5.04 -20.50
CA ARG A 10 -34.00 -5.35 -21.10
C ARG A 10 -32.85 -4.59 -20.43
N VAL A 11 -33.09 -3.35 -19.99
CA VAL A 11 -32.06 -2.51 -19.33
C VAL A 11 -31.74 -3.01 -17.92
N VAL A 12 -32.69 -3.69 -17.27
CA VAL A 12 -32.54 -4.22 -15.90
C VAL A 12 -31.75 -5.54 -15.89
N HIS A 13 -31.78 -6.31 -16.98
CA HIS A 13 -31.05 -7.58 -17.07
C HIS A 13 -29.55 -7.36 -17.30
N ASP A 14 -29.17 -6.34 -18.08
CA ASP A 14 -27.76 -5.99 -18.32
C ASP A 14 -27.09 -5.32 -17.09
N THR A 15 -27.87 -4.74 -16.16
CA THR A 15 -27.32 -4.20 -14.91
C THR A 15 -27.06 -5.27 -13.85
N LEU A 16 -27.69 -6.44 -13.96
CA LEU A 16 -27.54 -7.54 -13.00
C LEU A 16 -26.24 -8.34 -13.22
N HIS A 17 -25.83 -8.60 -14.47
CA HIS A 17 -24.57 -9.34 -14.73
C HIS A 17 -23.30 -8.53 -14.46
N ASN A 18 -23.36 -7.19 -14.59
CA ASN A 18 -22.21 -6.35 -14.28
C ASN A 18 -21.94 -6.22 -12.77
N ARG A 19 -22.96 -6.52 -11.94
CA ARG A 19 -22.79 -6.63 -10.50
C ARG A 19 -21.87 -7.79 -10.15
N ASP A 20 -21.96 -8.90 -10.88
CA ASP A 20 -21.20 -10.12 -10.61
C ASP A 20 -19.69 -9.89 -10.68
N ILE A 21 -19.20 -9.12 -11.67
CA ILE A 21 -17.76 -8.82 -11.80
C ILE A 21 -17.26 -7.96 -10.64
N ILE A 22 -17.98 -6.87 -10.32
CA ILE A 22 -17.59 -5.94 -9.25
C ILE A 22 -17.70 -6.62 -7.88
N GLU A 23 -18.74 -7.43 -7.67
CA GLU A 23 -18.92 -8.24 -6.47
C GLU A 23 -17.83 -9.32 -6.35
N MET A 24 -17.38 -9.90 -7.47
CA MET A 24 -16.26 -10.84 -7.49
C MET A 24 -14.95 -10.13 -7.08
N PHE A 25 -14.68 -8.94 -7.61
CA PHE A 25 -13.56 -8.10 -7.18
C PHE A 25 -13.63 -7.77 -5.70
N HIS A 26 -14.78 -7.31 -5.22
CA HIS A 26 -14.97 -6.99 -3.80
C HIS A 26 -14.88 -8.22 -2.90
N GLY A 27 -15.32 -9.39 -3.37
CA GLY A 27 -15.22 -10.64 -2.65
C GLY A 27 -13.77 -11.04 -2.41
N ILE A 28 -12.92 -10.88 -3.42
CA ILE A 28 -11.51 -11.31 -3.34
C ILE A 28 -10.62 -10.25 -2.69
N LEU A 29 -10.94 -8.97 -2.89
CA LEU A 29 -10.31 -7.86 -2.15
C LEU A 29 -10.72 -7.86 -0.67
N GLY A 30 -11.62 -8.75 -0.24
CA GLY A 30 -12.09 -8.86 1.13
C GLY A 30 -12.93 -7.65 1.57
N THR A 31 -13.45 -6.86 0.64
CA THR A 31 -14.31 -5.71 0.95
C THR A 31 -15.78 -6.09 1.08
N ASN A 32 -16.15 -7.31 0.69
CA ASN A 32 -17.42 -7.90 1.08
C ASN A 32 -17.25 -8.57 2.44
N ASP A 33 -18.10 -8.20 3.40
CA ASP A 33 -18.04 -8.65 4.81
C ASP A 33 -18.12 -10.18 5.02
N GLU A 34 -18.36 -10.97 3.97
CA GLU A 34 -18.75 -12.38 4.08
C GLU A 34 -17.60 -13.40 3.96
N SER A 35 -16.38 -13.02 3.54
CA SER A 35 -15.27 -13.98 3.42
C SER A 35 -13.87 -13.36 3.44
N ILE A 36 -13.42 -12.88 4.61
CA ILE A 36 -11.99 -12.57 4.76
C ILE A 36 -11.21 -13.87 4.87
N SER A 37 -10.30 -14.10 3.92
CA SER A 37 -9.41 -15.25 3.94
C SER A 37 -8.37 -15.11 5.05
N LEU A 38 -8.63 -15.72 6.21
CA LEU A 38 -7.76 -15.62 7.39
C LEU A 38 -6.31 -16.05 7.11
N HIS A 39 -6.08 -17.02 6.22
CA HIS A 39 -4.72 -17.46 5.88
C HIS A 39 -3.92 -16.40 5.11
N VAL A 40 -4.59 -15.44 4.46
CA VAL A 40 -3.96 -14.31 3.77
C VAL A 40 -3.76 -13.13 4.72
N VAL A 41 -4.78 -12.81 5.51
CA VAL A 41 -4.77 -11.61 6.37
C VAL A 41 -3.98 -11.81 7.67
N TYR A 42 -3.96 -13.03 8.21
CA TYR A 42 -3.35 -13.27 9.51
C TYR A 42 -1.82 -13.07 9.56
N PRO A 43 -1.03 -13.54 8.56
CA PRO A 43 0.41 -13.26 8.54
C PRO A 43 0.73 -11.75 8.53
N LYS A 44 -0.07 -10.96 7.80
CA LYS A 44 0.05 -9.50 7.80
C LYS A 44 -0.30 -8.92 9.16
N TYR A 45 -1.38 -9.39 9.78
CA TYR A 45 -1.78 -9.00 11.12
C TYR A 45 -0.68 -9.28 12.16
N GLU A 46 -0.09 -10.48 12.17
CA GLU A 46 1.02 -10.82 13.08
C GLU A 46 2.23 -9.90 12.86
N THR A 47 2.56 -9.64 11.59
CA THR A 47 3.67 -8.75 11.25
C THR A 47 3.38 -7.31 11.70
N LEU A 48 2.16 -6.79 11.52
CA LEU A 48 1.75 -5.49 12.03
C LEU A 48 1.84 -5.42 13.56
N CYS A 49 1.41 -6.46 14.27
CA CYS A 49 1.53 -6.57 15.72
C CYS A 49 2.99 -6.53 16.18
N SER A 50 3.86 -7.28 15.49
CA SER A 50 5.31 -7.28 15.75
C SER A 50 5.94 -5.91 15.50
N LEU A 51 5.57 -5.23 14.41
CA LEU A 51 6.08 -3.89 14.08
C LEU A 51 5.59 -2.84 15.09
N SER A 52 4.32 -2.91 15.52
CA SER A 52 3.78 -2.05 16.59
C SER A 52 4.58 -2.19 17.88
N THR A 53 4.81 -3.43 18.30
CA THR A 53 5.61 -3.73 19.50
C THR A 53 7.05 -3.21 19.37
N LYS A 54 7.67 -3.40 18.20
CA LYS A 54 9.02 -2.88 17.91
C LYS A 54 9.08 -1.36 17.98
N PHE A 55 8.07 -0.66 17.43
CA PHE A 55 7.98 0.80 17.47
C PHE A 55 7.92 1.32 18.92
N ILE A 56 7.08 0.69 19.76
CA ILE A 56 6.96 0.99 21.19
C ILE A 56 8.30 0.77 21.91
N GLU A 57 9.00 -0.34 21.63
CA GLU A 57 10.29 -0.61 22.27
C GLU A 57 11.39 0.36 21.84
N ILE A 58 11.38 0.85 20.60
CA ILE A 58 12.31 1.91 20.16
C ILE A 58 12.08 3.20 20.97
N LEU A 59 10.82 3.59 21.22
CA LEU A 59 10.50 4.73 22.08
C LEU A 59 10.89 4.49 23.54
N ASN A 60 10.70 3.26 24.03
CA ASN A 60 11.07 2.85 25.37
C ASN A 60 12.61 2.91 25.58
N VAL A 61 13.41 2.65 24.54
CA VAL A 61 14.87 2.88 24.58
C VAL A 61 15.19 4.35 24.84
N LEU A 62 14.55 5.28 24.13
CA LEU A 62 14.74 6.72 24.37
C LEU A 62 14.27 7.13 25.77
N TYR A 63 13.13 6.61 26.22
CA TYR A 63 12.61 6.85 27.57
C TYR A 63 13.56 6.38 28.68
N ARG A 64 14.15 5.19 28.52
CA ARG A 64 15.11 4.63 29.49
C ARG A 64 16.49 5.28 29.43
N SER A 65 16.82 5.94 28.32
CA SER A 65 18.11 6.60 28.16
C SER A 65 18.27 7.78 29.14
N SER A 66 19.53 8.17 29.37
CA SER A 66 19.87 9.38 30.13
C SER A 66 19.59 10.67 29.37
N VAL A 67 19.33 10.61 28.05
CA VAL A 67 19.18 11.78 27.18
C VAL A 67 18.07 12.71 27.67
N LEU A 68 16.88 12.14 27.93
CA LEU A 68 15.72 12.93 28.35
C LEU A 68 15.82 13.43 29.79
N SER A 69 16.59 12.76 30.65
CA SER A 69 16.86 13.22 32.01
C SER A 69 17.72 14.48 32.08
N LYS A 70 18.33 14.91 30.97
CA LYS A 70 19.05 16.20 30.87
C LYS A 70 18.10 17.37 30.63
N PHE A 71 16.82 17.12 30.41
CA PHE A 71 15.77 18.11 30.20
C PHE A 71 14.81 18.14 31.39
N ASP A 72 13.74 18.92 31.30
CA ASP A 72 12.69 18.95 32.31
C ASP A 72 12.02 17.57 32.47
N ASP A 73 11.71 17.21 33.72
CA ASP A 73 11.07 15.92 34.05
C ASP A 73 9.78 15.70 33.26
N SER A 74 9.05 16.78 32.96
CA SER A 74 7.81 16.73 32.18
C SER A 74 8.01 16.17 30.77
N THR A 75 9.19 16.36 30.14
CA THR A 75 9.48 15.78 28.81
C THR A 75 9.61 14.26 28.87
N LYS A 76 10.29 13.75 29.90
CA LYS A 76 10.46 12.30 30.11
C LYS A 76 9.14 11.66 30.52
N GLU A 77 8.39 12.29 31.42
CA GLU A 77 7.06 11.84 31.85
C GLU A 77 6.06 11.78 30.69
N ARG A 78 6.04 12.81 29.83
CA ARG A 78 5.18 12.83 28.63
C ARG A 78 5.50 11.67 27.67
N LEU A 79 6.78 11.39 27.41
CA LEU A 79 7.14 10.22 26.59
C LEU A 79 6.72 8.91 27.27
N GLY A 80 6.90 8.80 28.60
CA GLY A 80 6.47 7.63 29.37
C GLY A 80 4.96 7.39 29.26
N GLY A 81 4.15 8.43 29.45
CA GLY A 81 2.69 8.37 29.26
C GLY A 81 2.30 7.95 27.85
N TYR A 82 2.94 8.55 26.84
CA TYR A 82 2.70 8.20 25.44
C TYR A 82 3.05 6.74 25.11
N VAL A 83 4.17 6.22 25.62
CA VAL A 83 4.55 4.80 25.46
C VAL A 83 3.52 3.88 26.12
N GLN A 84 2.98 4.26 27.27
CA GLN A 84 1.95 3.50 27.96
C GLN A 84 0.63 3.50 27.18
N GLU A 85 0.18 4.67 26.71
CA GLU A 85 -1.01 4.79 25.87
C GLU A 85 -0.89 3.96 24.59
N LEU A 86 0.28 3.97 23.93
CA LEU A 86 0.52 3.13 22.75
C LEU A 86 0.47 1.63 23.07
N ARG A 87 0.96 1.20 24.24
CA ARG A 87 0.86 -0.21 24.65
C ARG A 87 -0.57 -0.63 24.89
N GLU A 88 -1.36 0.21 25.56
CA GLU A 88 -2.78 -0.05 25.79
C GLU A 88 -3.56 -0.10 24.49
N LEU A 89 -3.31 0.86 23.59
CA LEU A 89 -3.90 0.87 22.25
C LEU A 89 -3.50 -0.38 21.46
N SER A 90 -2.21 -0.73 21.45
CA SER A 90 -1.72 -1.94 20.77
C SER A 90 -2.38 -3.19 21.36
N HIS A 91 -2.50 -3.29 22.68
CA HIS A 91 -3.18 -4.42 23.31
C HIS A 91 -4.66 -4.48 22.93
N LEU A 92 -5.36 -3.34 22.87
CA LEU A 92 -6.77 -3.27 22.49
C LEU A 92 -6.99 -3.64 21.01
N THR A 93 -6.15 -3.11 20.12
CA THR A 93 -6.22 -3.32 18.67
C THR A 93 -5.80 -4.74 18.28
N PHE A 94 -4.78 -5.31 18.93
CA PHE A 94 -4.25 -6.63 18.62
C PHE A 94 -4.78 -7.72 19.57
N THR A 95 -6.11 -7.82 19.69
CA THR A 95 -6.81 -8.85 20.50
C THR A 95 -7.35 -10.03 19.68
N ALA A 96 -6.77 -10.32 18.51
CA ALA A 96 -7.31 -11.38 17.66
C ALA A 96 -7.25 -12.74 18.39
N PRO A 97 -8.31 -13.55 18.30
CA PRO A 97 -8.29 -14.90 18.84
C PRO A 97 -7.16 -15.71 18.19
N ASP A 98 -6.57 -16.63 18.95
CA ASP A 98 -5.60 -17.56 18.41
C ASP A 98 -6.26 -18.41 17.32
N ILE A 99 -5.94 -18.13 16.05
CA ILE A 99 -6.52 -18.84 14.91
C ILE A 99 -5.70 -20.05 14.47
N ARG A 100 -4.59 -20.36 15.15
CA ARG A 100 -3.80 -21.58 14.90
C ARG A 100 -4.64 -22.86 14.83
N PRO A 101 -5.74 -23.03 15.59
CA PRO A 101 -6.62 -24.20 15.48
C PRO A 101 -7.40 -24.31 14.16
N TYR A 102 -7.52 -23.22 13.39
CA TYR A 102 -8.33 -23.14 12.18
C TYR A 102 -7.51 -23.07 10.90
N LEU A 103 -6.18 -22.97 11.02
CA LEU A 103 -5.29 -23.11 9.86
C LEU A 103 -5.26 -24.60 9.48
N PRO A 104 -5.62 -24.99 8.24
CA PRO A 104 -5.40 -26.36 7.79
C PRO A 104 -3.93 -26.70 8.00
N GLU A 105 -3.62 -27.93 8.38
CA GLU A 105 -2.25 -28.42 8.54
C GLU A 105 -1.50 -28.30 7.21
N LEU A 106 -1.02 -27.10 6.90
CA LEU A 106 0.06 -26.90 5.96
C LEU A 106 1.25 -27.66 6.54
N PRO A 107 2.03 -28.39 5.72
CA PRO A 107 3.31 -28.89 6.15
C PRO A 107 4.21 -27.67 6.39
N LEU A 108 4.09 -27.10 7.59
CA LEU A 108 5.01 -26.15 8.15
C LEU A 108 6.32 -26.91 8.38
N GLN A 109 7.14 -27.04 7.32
CA GLN A 109 8.59 -27.01 7.51
C GLN A 109 9.01 -25.56 7.79
N LEU A 110 8.39 -24.95 8.79
CA LEU A 110 8.98 -23.84 9.51
C LEU A 110 9.88 -24.50 10.55
N ASN A 111 11.09 -24.85 10.14
CA ASN A 111 12.20 -25.04 11.06
C ASN A 111 12.56 -23.67 11.66
N MET A 112 11.66 -23.10 12.45
CA MET A 112 12.00 -22.19 13.53
C MET A 112 11.80 -22.96 14.82
N THR A 113 12.79 -23.78 15.18
CA THR A 113 13.06 -24.06 16.58
C THR A 113 13.38 -22.73 17.25
N LEU A 114 12.35 -22.04 17.74
CA LEU A 114 12.48 -21.11 18.85
C LEU A 114 12.83 -21.96 20.07
N GLY A 115 14.11 -22.28 20.20
CA GLY A 115 14.65 -22.67 21.49
C GLY A 115 14.30 -21.54 22.46
N VAL A 116 13.64 -21.89 23.56
CA VAL A 116 13.52 -21.03 24.73
C VAL A 116 14.96 -20.86 25.24
N GLU A 117 15.70 -19.91 24.68
CA GLU A 117 17.03 -19.60 25.14
C GLU A 117 16.93 -18.80 26.43
N ASP A 118 17.64 -19.29 27.43
CA ASP A 118 17.93 -18.62 28.69
C ASP A 118 18.67 -17.31 28.39
N PHE A 119 17.92 -16.21 28.32
CA PHE A 119 18.40 -14.85 28.03
C PHE A 119 19.47 -14.33 29.00
N SER A 120 19.76 -15.06 30.09
CA SER A 120 20.88 -14.76 30.99
C SER A 120 22.24 -15.21 30.44
N LYS A 121 22.26 -16.05 29.40
CA LYS A 121 23.48 -16.59 28.76
C LYS A 121 23.74 -16.06 27.34
N VAL A 122 22.84 -15.23 26.81
CA VAL A 122 23.03 -14.55 25.53
C VAL A 122 24.15 -13.53 25.69
N PRO A 123 25.30 -13.65 24.96
CA PRO A 123 26.32 -12.62 24.98
C PRO A 123 25.70 -11.29 24.51
N PRO A 124 26.19 -10.13 25.00
CA PRO A 124 25.53 -8.85 24.79
C PRO A 124 25.17 -8.65 23.30
N PRO A 125 23.91 -8.32 22.97
CA PRO A 125 23.42 -8.39 21.60
C PRO A 125 24.13 -7.38 20.70
N TYR A 126 24.12 -7.66 19.39
CA TYR A 126 24.69 -7.00 18.20
C TYR A 126 24.72 -5.45 18.11
N TRP A 127 24.36 -4.68 19.13
CA TRP A 127 24.53 -3.21 19.15
C TRP A 127 25.99 -2.76 19.25
N ARG A 128 26.95 -3.67 19.49
CA ARG A 128 28.39 -3.40 19.28
C ARG A 128 28.87 -3.52 17.82
N THR A 129 28.00 -3.92 16.90
CA THR A 129 28.30 -3.92 15.45
C THR A 129 27.35 -3.01 14.68
N ILE A 130 26.94 -1.89 15.27
CA ILE A 130 26.73 -0.70 14.44
C ILE A 130 28.13 -0.43 13.87
N PRO A 131 28.32 -0.36 12.54
CA PRO A 131 29.60 0.10 12.01
C PRO A 131 29.97 1.38 12.76
N GLU A 132 31.13 1.41 13.41
CA GLU A 132 31.68 2.66 13.96
C GLU A 132 31.69 3.76 12.88
N ASP A 133 31.69 3.32 11.62
CA ASP A 133 31.79 4.03 10.36
C ASP A 133 30.45 4.38 9.70
N LEU A 134 29.31 4.40 10.41
CA LEU A 134 28.21 5.28 9.98
C LEU A 134 28.81 6.69 9.99
N PRO A 135 28.99 7.37 8.85
CA PRO A 135 29.76 8.60 8.81
C PRO A 135 28.94 9.71 9.48
N VAL A 136 29.06 9.82 10.80
CA VAL A 136 28.51 10.90 11.63
C VAL A 136 29.10 12.26 11.21
N ASP A 137 30.19 12.24 10.43
CA ASP A 137 30.88 13.43 9.93
C ASP A 137 30.14 14.22 8.83
N LYS A 138 29.02 13.73 8.31
CA LYS A 138 28.16 14.56 7.46
C LYS A 138 27.21 15.34 8.34
N LYS A 139 27.64 16.54 8.78
CA LYS A 139 26.81 17.60 9.38
C LYS A 139 25.35 17.48 8.92
N GLU A 140 24.50 16.96 9.79
CA GLU A 140 23.20 16.45 9.37
C GLU A 140 22.24 17.60 9.05
N PRO A 141 21.96 17.87 7.75
CA PRO A 141 21.21 19.06 7.35
C PRO A 141 19.72 18.92 7.65
N PHE A 142 19.21 17.74 8.01
CA PHE A 142 17.77 17.55 8.17
C PHE A 142 17.24 18.19 9.47
N LEU A 143 17.96 18.05 10.60
CA LEU A 143 17.60 18.75 11.84
C LEU A 143 18.12 20.18 11.83
N THR A 144 19.25 20.46 11.21
CA THR A 144 19.90 21.79 11.30
C THR A 144 19.67 22.70 10.10
N GLY A 145 19.47 22.15 8.90
CA GLY A 145 19.32 22.86 7.63
C GLY A 145 17.87 23.10 7.19
N ASN A 146 16.88 22.37 7.72
CA ASN A 146 15.48 22.70 7.49
C ASN A 146 15.09 23.97 8.25
N ALA A 147 14.36 24.88 7.61
CA ALA A 147 13.83 26.08 8.26
C ALA A 147 12.82 25.72 9.36
N GLY A 148 12.75 26.53 10.41
CA GLY A 148 11.84 26.34 11.56
C GLY A 148 12.49 25.64 12.76
N LEU A 149 11.96 25.88 13.96
CA LEU A 149 12.50 25.36 15.23
C LEU A 149 11.77 24.11 15.74
N SER A 150 10.89 23.51 14.92
CA SER A 150 10.04 22.40 15.33
C SER A 150 10.25 21.15 14.48
N TYR A 151 10.47 20.02 15.17
CA TYR A 151 10.36 18.69 14.59
C TYR A 151 9.76 17.74 15.63
N ALA A 152 8.45 17.50 15.52
CA ALA A 152 7.67 16.63 16.40
C ALA A 152 6.89 15.63 15.53
N PRO A 153 7.54 14.56 15.04
CA PRO A 153 6.93 13.59 14.12
C PRO A 153 5.93 12.65 14.80
N LEU A 154 5.85 12.66 16.13
CA LEU A 154 4.93 11.81 16.89
C LEU A 154 3.60 12.55 17.12
N PRO A 155 2.51 12.11 16.48
CA PRO A 155 1.19 12.69 16.71
C PRO A 155 0.79 12.48 18.17
N ASN A 156 0.08 13.45 18.74
CA ASN A 156 -0.33 13.49 20.15
C ASN A 156 0.82 13.60 21.18
N LEU A 157 2.07 13.77 20.72
CA LEU A 157 3.21 14.14 21.57
C LEU A 157 3.88 15.45 21.08
N PRO A 158 3.13 16.56 20.90
CA PRO A 158 3.68 17.81 20.37
C PRO A 158 4.74 18.45 21.27
N GLY A 159 4.75 18.07 22.55
CA GLY A 159 5.73 18.52 23.53
C GLY A 159 7.14 17.95 23.34
N LEU A 160 7.29 16.87 22.57
CA LEU A 160 8.58 16.25 22.29
C LEU A 160 9.14 16.76 20.96
N ASN A 161 9.79 17.92 21.01
CA ASN A 161 10.43 18.52 19.85
C ASN A 161 11.88 18.06 19.73
N PHE A 162 12.10 17.05 18.90
CA PHE A 162 13.41 16.42 18.69
C PHE A 162 14.46 17.39 18.16
N LYS A 163 14.06 18.41 17.39
CA LYS A 163 15.00 19.44 16.90
C LYS A 163 15.51 20.30 18.05
N GLN A 164 14.63 20.75 18.95
CA GLN A 164 15.04 21.51 20.14
C GLN A 164 15.93 20.68 21.08
N ILE A 165 15.60 19.40 21.26
CA ILE A 165 16.41 18.47 22.05
C ILE A 165 17.81 18.32 21.42
N TYR A 166 17.87 18.10 20.10
CA TYR A 166 19.12 17.86 19.39
C TYR A 166 20.10 19.04 19.39
N ILE A 167 19.60 20.26 19.18
CA ILE A 167 20.43 21.49 19.16
C ILE A 167 20.83 21.95 20.56
N SER A 168 20.31 21.34 21.61
CA SER A 168 20.61 21.70 22.99
C SER A 168 22.09 21.51 23.30
N THR A 169 22.67 22.48 23.99
CA THR A 169 24.04 22.40 24.53
C THR A 169 24.16 21.41 25.68
N ARG A 170 23.04 20.89 26.20
CA ARG A 170 23.01 19.87 27.26
C ARG A 170 23.39 18.48 26.77
N LEU A 171 23.32 18.23 25.46
CA LEU A 171 23.66 16.94 24.87
C LEU A 171 25.14 16.86 24.51
N ASP A 172 25.74 15.69 24.77
CA ASP A 172 27.02 15.31 24.20
C ASP A 172 26.83 14.60 22.84
N GLU A 173 27.94 14.27 22.18
CA GLU A 173 27.89 13.61 20.86
C GLU A 173 27.26 12.22 20.89
N ASN A 174 27.41 11.48 22.00
CA ASN A 174 26.80 10.16 22.13
C ASN A 174 25.28 10.25 22.29
N ASP A 175 24.79 11.24 23.05
CA ASP A 175 23.36 11.49 23.16
C ASP A 175 22.75 11.87 21.80
N ARG A 176 23.44 12.75 21.04
CA ARG A 176 23.00 13.16 19.70
C ARG A 176 22.93 11.95 18.79
N ARG A 177 23.97 11.11 18.77
CA ARG A 177 24.00 9.85 17.99
C ARG A 177 22.86 8.92 18.39
N LEU A 178 22.58 8.77 19.69
CA LEU A 178 21.46 7.94 20.16
C LEU A 178 20.11 8.49 19.69
N LEU A 179 19.88 9.81 19.80
CA LEU A 179 18.64 10.44 19.37
C LEU A 179 18.39 10.21 17.88
N LEU A 180 19.42 10.38 17.06
CA LEU A 180 19.37 10.16 15.62
C LEU A 180 19.11 8.70 15.28
N LEU A 181 19.77 7.77 15.98
CA LEU A 181 19.54 6.35 15.80
C LEU A 181 18.08 5.97 16.12
N VAL A 182 17.53 6.50 17.21
CA VAL A 182 16.12 6.33 17.58
C VAL A 182 15.21 6.86 16.47
N LEU A 183 15.42 8.11 16.02
CA LEU A 183 14.63 8.72 14.95
C LEU A 183 14.67 7.92 13.65
N HIS A 184 15.85 7.47 13.25
CA HIS A 184 16.02 6.63 12.07
C HIS A 184 15.27 5.30 12.22
N LYS A 185 15.38 4.63 13.38
CA LYS A 185 14.67 3.37 13.64
C LYS A 185 13.16 3.55 13.69
N LEU A 186 12.66 4.65 14.25
CA LEU A 186 11.24 5.01 14.21
C LEU A 186 10.76 5.19 12.76
N LEU A 187 11.50 5.97 11.96
CA LEU A 187 11.16 6.20 10.55
C LEU A 187 11.08 4.90 9.76
N VAL A 188 12.10 4.05 9.85
CA VAL A 188 12.13 2.75 9.15
C VAL A 188 10.94 1.90 9.60
N CYS A 189 10.69 1.81 10.91
CA CYS A 189 9.60 1.01 11.44
C CYS A 189 8.22 1.53 11.00
N SER A 190 7.99 2.85 11.02
CA SER A 190 6.75 3.45 10.53
C SER A 190 6.57 3.25 9.03
N TYR A 191 7.65 3.29 8.26
CA TYR A 191 7.61 3.04 6.83
C TYR A 191 7.29 1.57 6.52
N ASP A 192 7.82 0.63 7.29
CA ASP A 192 7.48 -0.79 7.18
C ASP A 192 6.00 -1.02 7.49
N VAL A 193 5.46 -0.38 8.53
CA VAL A 193 4.02 -0.41 8.84
C VAL A 193 3.20 0.16 7.69
N TYR A 194 3.61 1.29 7.11
CA TYR A 194 2.93 1.92 5.97
C TYR A 194 2.91 0.99 4.76
N LYS A 195 4.06 0.42 4.40
CA LYS A 195 4.19 -0.53 3.28
C LYS A 195 3.29 -1.73 3.48
N LEU A 196 3.36 -2.34 4.66
CA LEU A 196 2.58 -3.51 4.97
C LEU A 196 1.09 -3.18 4.98
N ALA A 197 0.65 -2.11 5.65
CA ALA A 197 -0.76 -1.70 5.66
C ALA A 197 -1.29 -1.42 4.25
N SER A 198 -0.45 -0.88 3.36
CA SER A 198 -0.80 -0.58 1.97
C SER A 198 -0.65 -1.79 1.03
N SER A 199 -0.09 -2.91 1.50
CA SER A 199 0.07 -4.10 0.66
C SER A 199 -1.25 -4.84 0.51
N PRO A 200 -1.52 -5.45 -0.66
CA PRO A 200 -2.75 -6.19 -0.89
C PRO A 200 -2.92 -7.37 0.07
N ASP A 201 -4.14 -7.51 0.59
CA ASP A 201 -4.59 -8.65 1.40
C ASP A 201 -5.12 -9.79 0.52
N VAL A 202 -4.39 -10.08 -0.56
CA VAL A 202 -4.87 -10.96 -1.62
C VAL A 202 -3.75 -11.85 -2.14
N ASN A 203 -4.09 -13.12 -2.39
CA ASN A 203 -3.24 -13.98 -3.20
C ASN A 203 -3.26 -13.50 -4.66
N VAL A 204 -2.18 -12.87 -5.12
CA VAL A 204 -2.07 -12.29 -6.46
C VAL A 204 -2.29 -13.33 -7.55
N ASP A 205 -1.85 -14.57 -7.35
CA ASP A 205 -2.03 -15.65 -8.32
C ASP A 205 -3.50 -16.04 -8.47
N GLU A 206 -4.23 -16.14 -7.36
CA GLU A 206 -5.67 -16.40 -7.37
C GLU A 206 -6.42 -15.22 -8.02
N PHE A 207 -6.03 -14.00 -7.66
CA PHE A 207 -6.62 -12.79 -8.24
C PHE A 207 -6.43 -12.72 -9.76
N VAL A 208 -5.27 -13.14 -10.25
CA VAL A 208 -4.99 -13.21 -11.69
C VAL A 208 -5.96 -14.13 -12.43
N GLU A 209 -6.30 -15.29 -11.88
CA GLU A 209 -7.26 -16.20 -12.53
C GLU A 209 -8.66 -15.59 -12.61
N VAL A 210 -9.01 -14.79 -11.60
CA VAL A 210 -10.25 -14.02 -11.59
C VAL A 210 -10.22 -12.90 -12.63
N ILE A 211 -9.10 -12.19 -12.77
CA ILE A 211 -8.92 -11.21 -13.84
C ILE A 211 -9.11 -11.84 -15.22
N LYS A 212 -8.49 -12.99 -15.48
CA LYS A 212 -8.65 -13.73 -16.74
C LYS A 212 -10.11 -14.07 -17.00
N THR A 213 -10.81 -14.58 -15.99
CA THR A 213 -12.23 -14.94 -16.08
C THR A 213 -13.10 -13.72 -16.38
N SER A 214 -12.86 -12.60 -15.69
CA SER A 214 -13.55 -11.33 -15.92
C SER A 214 -13.31 -10.80 -17.34
N ILE A 215 -12.06 -10.84 -17.83
CA ILE A 215 -11.71 -10.40 -19.18
C ILE A 215 -12.45 -11.24 -20.23
N GLU A 216 -12.49 -12.56 -20.07
CA GLU A 216 -13.21 -13.46 -20.99
C GLU A 216 -14.72 -13.21 -20.98
N GLU A 217 -15.29 -12.82 -19.85
CA GLU A 217 -16.69 -12.41 -19.78
C GLU A 217 -16.93 -11.08 -20.52
N VAL A 218 -16.08 -10.08 -20.31
CA VAL A 218 -16.16 -8.79 -21.01
C VAL A 218 -15.92 -8.95 -22.52
N ARG A 219 -15.06 -9.90 -22.91
CA ARG A 219 -14.82 -10.26 -24.31
C ARG A 219 -16.10 -10.66 -25.05
N ARG A 220 -17.01 -11.37 -24.38
CA ARG A 220 -18.32 -11.75 -24.95
C ARG A 220 -19.22 -10.55 -25.23
N HIS A 221 -19.05 -9.47 -24.48
CA HIS A 221 -19.81 -8.22 -24.63
C HIS A 221 -19.21 -7.27 -25.68
N LEU A 222 -17.92 -7.42 -25.99
CA LEU A 222 -17.17 -6.58 -26.93
C LEU A 222 -16.53 -7.42 -28.07
N PRO A 223 -17.32 -8.03 -28.98
CA PRO A 223 -16.85 -8.98 -30.01
C PRO A 223 -16.02 -8.36 -31.15
N ARG A 224 -15.46 -7.16 -30.97
CA ARG A 224 -14.57 -6.48 -31.94
C ARG A 224 -13.25 -6.02 -31.33
N CYS A 225 -12.97 -6.47 -30.10
CA CYS A 225 -11.77 -6.11 -29.35
C CYS A 225 -10.81 -7.29 -29.15
N GLU A 226 -10.88 -8.31 -30.02
CA GLU A 226 -10.16 -9.59 -29.87
C GLU A 226 -8.65 -9.40 -29.72
N MET A 227 -8.04 -8.57 -30.57
CA MET A 227 -6.59 -8.35 -30.53
C MET A 227 -6.14 -7.71 -29.21
N ALA A 228 -6.91 -6.75 -28.69
CA ALA A 228 -6.63 -6.14 -27.40
C ALA A 228 -6.84 -7.15 -26.25
N PHE A 229 -7.89 -7.96 -26.28
CA PHE A 229 -8.12 -8.98 -25.25
C PHE A 229 -7.02 -10.03 -25.21
N ASP A 230 -6.59 -10.54 -26.37
CA ASP A 230 -5.49 -11.51 -26.44
C ASP A 230 -4.18 -10.89 -25.90
N LYS A 231 -3.95 -9.60 -26.17
CA LYS A 231 -2.79 -8.88 -25.61
C LYS A 231 -2.90 -8.70 -24.09
N ILE A 232 -4.08 -8.40 -23.55
CA ILE A 232 -4.30 -8.27 -22.10
C ILE A 232 -4.06 -9.63 -21.42
N LEU A 233 -4.62 -10.71 -21.97
CA LEU A 233 -4.47 -12.07 -21.41
C LEU A 233 -3.03 -12.57 -21.44
N THR A 234 -2.25 -12.21 -22.47
CA THR A 234 -0.83 -12.53 -22.55
C THR A 234 0.06 -11.63 -21.68
N SER A 235 -0.46 -10.49 -21.21
CA SER A 235 0.28 -9.54 -20.36
C SER A 235 -0.03 -9.69 -18.87
N VAL A 236 -0.61 -10.81 -18.47
CA VAL A 236 -0.98 -11.10 -17.07
C VAL A 236 0.24 -11.18 -16.14
N ASP A 237 1.41 -11.58 -16.62
CA ASP A 237 2.60 -11.56 -15.77
C ASP A 237 3.01 -10.12 -15.39
N THR A 238 2.85 -9.18 -16.33
CA THR A 238 3.01 -7.74 -16.07
C THR A 238 1.97 -7.23 -15.07
N PHE A 239 0.79 -7.85 -15.00
CA PHE A 239 -0.17 -7.56 -13.95
C PHE A 239 0.39 -7.91 -12.57
N LYS A 240 0.93 -9.13 -12.41
CA LYS A 240 1.49 -9.62 -11.13
C LYS A 240 2.60 -8.72 -10.63
N GLU A 241 3.54 -8.38 -11.50
CA GLU A 241 4.71 -7.55 -11.18
C GLU A 241 4.32 -6.14 -10.72
N ASN A 242 3.21 -5.60 -11.23
CA ASN A 242 2.76 -4.24 -10.93
C ASN A 242 1.54 -4.18 -10.00
N PHE A 243 1.09 -5.32 -9.47
CA PHE A 243 -0.15 -5.40 -8.71
C PHE A 243 -0.14 -4.52 -7.46
N GLU A 244 0.99 -4.43 -6.74
CA GLU A 244 1.14 -3.58 -5.56
C GLU A 244 0.84 -2.11 -5.88
N LYS A 245 1.32 -1.62 -7.03
CA LYS A 245 1.07 -0.26 -7.51
C LYS A 245 -0.40 -0.05 -7.82
N TYR A 246 -1.04 -1.00 -8.52
CA TYR A 246 -2.46 -0.90 -8.86
C TYR A 246 -3.35 -0.95 -7.62
N TYR A 247 -2.99 -1.78 -6.65
CA TYR A 247 -3.69 -1.89 -5.39
C TYR A 247 -3.55 -0.62 -4.54
N HIS A 248 -2.37 0.00 -4.53
CA HIS A 248 -2.17 1.29 -3.88
C HIS A 248 -3.10 2.37 -4.46
N ASP A 249 -3.17 2.49 -5.78
CA ASP A 249 -4.09 3.41 -6.46
C ASP A 249 -5.56 3.10 -6.12
N TYR A 250 -5.91 1.83 -5.96
CA TYR A 250 -7.22 1.40 -5.48
C TYR A 250 -7.50 1.88 -4.04
N ILE A 251 -6.58 1.67 -3.10
CA ILE A 251 -6.74 2.13 -1.71
C ILE A 251 -6.90 3.64 -1.63
N VAL A 252 -6.14 4.38 -2.44
CA VAL A 252 -6.19 5.85 -2.46
C VAL A 252 -7.47 6.40 -3.11
N SER A 253 -7.97 5.74 -4.15
CA SER A 253 -9.14 6.18 -4.93
C SER A 253 -10.47 5.60 -4.46
N ASN A 254 -10.43 4.51 -3.69
CA ASN A 254 -11.58 3.69 -3.31
C ASN A 254 -12.45 3.26 -4.51
N ASN A 255 -11.82 3.04 -5.69
CA ASN A 255 -12.52 2.64 -6.91
C ASN A 255 -12.04 1.27 -7.40
N PRO A 256 -12.86 0.21 -7.35
CA PRO A 256 -12.47 -1.16 -7.73
C PRO A 256 -12.05 -1.29 -9.21
N THR A 257 -12.51 -0.39 -10.07
CA THR A 257 -12.14 -0.41 -11.51
C THR A 257 -10.73 0.11 -11.76
N SER A 258 -10.12 0.84 -10.82
CA SER A 258 -8.77 1.41 -10.97
C SER A 258 -7.70 0.35 -11.26
N ILE A 259 -7.83 -0.85 -10.66
CA ILE A 259 -6.90 -1.96 -10.90
C ILE A 259 -6.92 -2.39 -12.37
N MET A 260 -8.13 -2.60 -12.92
CA MET A 260 -8.30 -3.00 -14.31
C MET A 260 -7.92 -1.90 -15.29
N GLU A 261 -8.28 -0.65 -14.99
CA GLU A 261 -7.93 0.50 -15.83
C GLU A 261 -6.42 0.69 -15.92
N ASN A 262 -5.73 0.68 -14.78
CA ASN A 262 -4.28 0.84 -14.73
C ASN A 262 -3.55 -0.32 -15.41
N PHE A 263 -4.06 -1.55 -15.25
CA PHE A 263 -3.52 -2.70 -15.95
C PHE A 263 -3.66 -2.58 -17.47
N ILE A 264 -4.88 -2.35 -17.96
CA ILE A 264 -5.14 -2.19 -19.39
C ILE A 264 -4.31 -1.03 -19.95
N PHE A 265 -4.16 0.04 -19.17
CA PHE A 265 -3.33 1.17 -19.54
C PHE A 265 -1.84 0.81 -19.64
N ASP A 266 -1.27 0.10 -18.67
CA ASP A 266 0.13 -0.30 -18.73
C ASP A 266 0.39 -1.31 -19.87
N VAL A 267 -0.55 -2.20 -20.16
CA VAL A 267 -0.50 -3.04 -21.38
C VAL A 267 -0.54 -2.20 -22.65
N SER A 268 -1.36 -1.13 -22.67
CA SER A 268 -1.49 -0.22 -23.82
C SER A 268 -0.24 0.63 -24.09
N LYS A 269 0.74 0.66 -23.18
CA LYS A 269 2.01 1.37 -23.37
C LYS A 269 3.10 0.50 -23.98
N THR A 270 2.88 -0.81 -24.09
CA THR A 270 3.87 -1.70 -24.70
C THR A 270 4.14 -1.26 -26.15
N SER A 271 5.42 -1.13 -26.51
CA SER A 271 5.83 -0.81 -27.87
C SER A 271 5.25 -1.87 -28.82
N ASP A 272 4.73 -1.46 -29.98
CA ASP A 272 4.16 -2.29 -31.07
C ASP A 272 2.62 -2.38 -31.18
N LEU A 273 1.87 -1.41 -30.66
CA LEU A 273 0.41 -1.40 -30.87
C LEU A 273 0.01 -0.87 -32.25
N SER A 274 -0.87 -1.59 -32.96
CA SER A 274 -1.53 -1.08 -34.15
C SER A 274 -2.59 -0.01 -33.79
N PRO A 275 -2.93 0.93 -34.69
CA PRO A 275 -4.00 1.91 -34.45
C PRO A 275 -5.35 1.25 -34.11
N ASP A 276 -5.66 0.12 -34.75
CA ASP A 276 -6.85 -0.66 -34.44
C ASP A 276 -6.84 -1.20 -33.01
N MET A 277 -5.69 -1.69 -32.54
CA MET A 277 -5.56 -2.18 -31.17
C MET A 277 -5.68 -1.06 -30.14
N THR A 278 -5.12 0.13 -30.41
CA THR A 278 -5.32 1.32 -29.56
C THR A 278 -6.81 1.69 -29.44
N ARG A 279 -7.56 1.68 -30.55
CA ARG A 279 -9.01 1.91 -30.54
C ARG A 279 -9.75 0.85 -29.73
N GLN A 280 -9.34 -0.42 -29.82
CA GLN A 280 -9.92 -1.51 -29.03
C GLN A 280 -9.64 -1.30 -27.52
N PHE A 281 -8.43 -0.92 -27.13
CA PHE A 281 -8.12 -0.57 -25.74
C PHE A 281 -8.98 0.57 -25.21
N GLN A 282 -9.17 1.64 -25.99
CA GLN A 282 -10.06 2.75 -25.63
C GLN A 282 -11.51 2.28 -25.42
N GLN A 283 -12.00 1.36 -26.27
CA GLN A 283 -13.35 0.80 -26.12
C GLN A 283 -13.49 -0.03 -24.85
N ILE A 284 -12.48 -0.83 -24.51
CA ILE A 284 -12.46 -1.62 -23.27
C ILE A 284 -12.40 -0.70 -22.04
N ILE A 285 -11.52 0.31 -22.02
CA ILE A 285 -11.43 1.29 -20.93
C ILE A 285 -12.77 2.03 -20.77
N ALA A 286 -13.36 2.50 -21.87
CA ALA A 286 -14.65 3.19 -21.84
C ALA A 286 -15.79 2.28 -21.35
N TYR A 287 -15.68 0.96 -21.56
CA TYR A 287 -16.62 -0.01 -21.03
C TYR A 287 -16.46 -0.15 -19.51
N TYR A 288 -15.25 -0.37 -18.99
CA TYR A 288 -15.02 -0.45 -17.53
C TYR A 288 -15.39 0.86 -16.81
N ARG A 289 -15.12 2.03 -17.41
CA ARG A 289 -15.57 3.34 -16.90
C ARG A 289 -17.09 3.45 -16.76
N LYS A 290 -17.87 2.77 -17.62
CA LYS A 290 -19.34 2.73 -17.54
C LYS A 290 -19.82 1.75 -16.47
N LEU A 291 -19.02 0.74 -16.14
CA LEU A 291 -19.32 -0.24 -15.10
C LEU A 291 -18.99 0.27 -13.71
N ALA A 292 -17.97 1.12 -13.57
CA ALA A 292 -17.73 1.86 -12.35
C ALA A 292 -19.03 2.58 -11.97
N PRO A 293 -19.68 2.23 -10.84
CA PRO A 293 -20.91 2.92 -10.45
C PRO A 293 -20.65 4.43 -10.34
N LEU A 294 -21.72 5.23 -10.38
CA LEU A 294 -21.75 6.68 -10.09
C LEU A 294 -21.31 7.02 -8.64
N GLN A 295 -20.37 6.27 -8.06
CA GLN A 295 -19.84 6.47 -6.74
C GLN A 295 -18.68 7.46 -6.83
N THR A 296 -19.05 8.69 -6.50
CA THR A 296 -18.24 9.86 -6.16
C THR A 296 -17.45 10.50 -7.29
N ALA A 297 -17.76 11.78 -7.53
CA ALA A 297 -16.96 12.73 -8.30
C ALA A 297 -15.63 13.02 -7.57
N ASP A 298 -14.76 12.02 -7.43
CA ASP A 298 -13.44 12.24 -6.87
C ASP A 298 -12.57 12.98 -7.91
N PRO A 299 -12.13 14.22 -7.63
CA PRO A 299 -11.26 14.98 -8.53
C PRO A 299 -9.92 14.28 -8.83
N ARG A 300 -9.48 13.33 -8.00
CA ARG A 300 -8.26 12.54 -8.26
C ARG A 300 -8.44 11.55 -9.41
N LEU A 301 -9.62 10.93 -9.50
CA LEU A 301 -10.02 10.08 -10.62
C LEU A 301 -10.12 10.88 -11.90
N GLN A 302 -10.64 12.10 -11.85
CA GLN A 302 -10.65 12.99 -13.02
C GLN A 302 -9.23 13.33 -13.50
N ASN A 303 -8.28 13.56 -12.58
CA ASN A 303 -6.88 13.78 -12.96
C ASN A 303 -6.25 12.54 -13.59
N LEU A 304 -6.55 11.35 -13.06
CA LEU A 304 -6.06 10.09 -13.61
C LEU A 304 -6.65 9.85 -15.01
N PHE A 305 -7.94 10.12 -15.22
CA PHE A 305 -8.58 10.07 -16.54
C PHE A 305 -7.98 11.09 -17.50
N HIS A 306 -7.71 12.31 -17.02
CA HIS A 306 -7.08 13.33 -17.85
C HIS A 306 -5.66 12.91 -18.26
N HIS A 307 -4.91 12.27 -17.36
CA HIS A 307 -3.60 11.72 -17.66
C HIS A 307 -3.65 10.54 -18.65
N VAL A 308 -4.62 9.63 -18.51
CA VAL A 308 -4.83 8.52 -19.45
C VAL A 308 -5.22 9.06 -20.82
N ASP A 309 -6.19 9.96 -20.90
CA ASP A 309 -6.66 10.52 -22.17
C ASP A 309 -5.56 11.36 -22.84
N LYS A 310 -4.79 12.14 -22.07
CA LYS A 310 -3.64 12.91 -22.57
C LYS A 310 -2.54 12.00 -23.11
N ASN A 311 -2.17 10.94 -22.37
CA ASN A 311 -1.11 10.03 -22.79
C ASN A 311 -1.52 9.19 -24.01
N ILE A 312 -2.79 8.80 -24.10
CA ILE A 312 -3.33 8.12 -25.29
C ILE A 312 -3.31 9.05 -26.50
N GLN A 313 -3.68 10.31 -26.35
CA GLN A 313 -3.56 11.33 -27.40
C GLN A 313 -2.09 11.56 -27.79
N GLU A 314 -1.15 11.53 -26.83
CA GLU A 314 0.28 11.62 -27.10
C GLU A 314 0.82 10.39 -27.85
N LEU A 315 0.34 9.18 -27.55
CA LEU A 315 0.65 7.96 -28.31
C LEU A 315 0.14 8.01 -29.75
N GLU A 316 -1.04 8.58 -29.98
CA GLU A 316 -1.56 8.83 -31.33
C GLU A 316 -0.72 9.88 -32.06
N ARG A 317 -0.36 10.98 -31.38
CA ARG A 317 0.40 12.09 -31.95
C ARG A 317 1.85 11.72 -32.30
N ASN A 318 2.52 10.93 -31.45
CA ASN A 318 3.90 10.47 -31.68
C ASN A 318 4.01 9.45 -32.82
N LYS A 319 2.92 8.77 -33.19
CA LYS A 319 2.91 7.86 -34.35
C LYS A 319 2.75 8.60 -35.68
N PHE A 320 2.01 9.70 -35.71
CA PHE A 320 1.89 10.54 -36.92
C PHE A 320 3.24 11.18 -37.32
N THR A 321 4.06 11.58 -36.35
CA THR A 321 5.39 12.16 -36.62
C THR A 321 6.42 11.12 -37.07
N MET A 322 6.26 9.85 -36.71
CA MET A 322 7.12 8.76 -37.19
C MET A 322 6.76 8.24 -38.59
N SER A 323 5.49 8.33 -39.02
CA SER A 323 5.13 7.97 -40.40
C SER A 323 5.58 9.02 -41.42
N GLU A 324 5.74 10.28 -41.03
CA GLU A 324 6.24 11.34 -41.95
C GLU A 324 7.75 11.25 -42.20
N THR A 325 8.52 10.65 -41.29
CA THR A 325 9.98 10.57 -41.39
C THR A 325 10.51 9.31 -42.10
N SER A 326 9.66 8.32 -42.40
CA SER A 326 10.03 7.10 -43.16
C SER A 326 9.69 7.18 -44.66
N THR A 327 9.31 8.35 -45.18
CA THR A 327 8.94 8.54 -46.60
C THR A 327 9.88 9.48 -47.37
N CYS A 328 11.12 9.65 -46.91
CA CYS A 328 12.17 10.37 -47.66
C CYS A 328 13.29 9.42 -48.10
#